data_AF-A0A0S7XRN6-F1
#
_entry.id   AF-A0A0S7XRN6-F1
#
_cell.length_a   1.000
_cell.length_b   1.000
_cell.length_c   1.000
_cell.angle_alpha   90.00
_cell.angle_beta   90.00
_cell.angle_gamma   90.00
#
_symmetry.space_group_name_H-M   'P 1'
#
loop_
_entity.id
_entity.type
_entity.pdbx_description
1 polymer ?
#
loop_
_entity_poly.entity_id
_entity_poly.type
_entity_poly.pdbx_seq_one_letter_code
_entity_poly.pdbx_strand_id
1 'polypeptide(L)'
;MVSTNPPIRDTSSVPIIADGSAMDKTDSRRDRAGCRRLPAGIVILLCLLSGGLLILCFPPYCQGWLAWVALVPWLRAVIRGRRVWTLLGTWLSGLVFFAGLMSWLRLFGPGVWGYFLILVLSAVESLAFAAAALAIRLAHPRGAWAMIIAAGCAWVTFEWARSLGAFGLSWGMLGLSQAPYPCVVRWASWFGVPGISFAIVVFNAAIVAALPGAGYRGRNRLRAVVIAAVLL
;
A
#
# COMPACT_ATOMS: atom_id res chain seq x y z
N MET A 1 8.88 -52.64 70.93
CA MET A 1 9.34 -52.64 69.53
C MET A 1 8.95 -51.30 68.92
N VAL A 2 9.91 -50.67 68.25
CA VAL A 2 9.95 -49.25 67.87
C VAL A 2 9.01 -48.93 66.70
N SER A 3 8.41 -47.73 66.78
CA SER A 3 7.58 -47.04 65.79
C SER A 3 8.23 -46.90 64.41
N THR A 4 7.46 -46.88 63.32
CA THR A 4 7.62 -45.89 62.23
C THR A 4 6.37 -45.81 61.35
N ASN A 5 5.67 -44.69 61.46
CA ASN A 5 4.69 -44.21 60.48
C ASN A 5 5.47 -43.52 59.33
N PRO A 6 5.09 -43.66 58.05
CA PRO A 6 5.76 -42.95 56.96
C PRO A 6 5.44 -41.44 56.98
N PRO A 7 6.37 -40.57 56.51
CA PRO A 7 6.21 -39.13 56.60
C PRO A 7 5.26 -38.59 55.52
N ILE A 8 4.43 -37.62 55.92
CA ILE A 8 3.60 -36.78 55.06
C ILE A 8 4.53 -35.95 54.17
N ARG A 9 4.41 -36.07 52.85
CA ARG A 9 5.17 -35.22 51.91
C ARG A 9 4.64 -33.80 51.94
N ASP A 10 5.54 -32.89 52.29
CA ASP A 10 5.38 -31.44 52.24
C ASP A 10 5.12 -30.96 50.80
N THR A 11 3.93 -30.42 50.56
CA THR A 11 3.54 -29.76 49.31
C THR A 11 3.93 -28.28 49.38
N SER A 12 5.21 -27.96 49.20
CA SER A 12 5.63 -26.56 49.16
C SER A 12 6.89 -26.34 48.30
N SER A 13 6.73 -26.41 46.98
CA SER A 13 7.64 -25.74 46.03
C SER A 13 7.09 -25.82 44.61
N VAL A 14 5.90 -25.24 44.40
CA VAL A 14 5.54 -24.76 43.06
C VAL A 14 6.32 -23.46 42.85
N PRO A 15 7.20 -23.37 41.84
CA PRO A 15 7.87 -22.12 41.55
C PRO A 15 6.81 -21.07 41.17
N ILE A 16 6.86 -20.00 41.95
CA ILE A 16 6.09 -18.77 41.81
C ILE A 16 6.10 -18.32 40.35
N ILE A 17 4.87 -18.14 39.83
CA ILE A 17 4.46 -17.34 38.67
C ILE A 17 5.62 -16.47 38.16
N ALA A 18 6.24 -16.89 37.05
CA ALA A 18 7.10 -16.03 36.25
C ALA A 18 6.25 -14.88 35.69
N ASP A 19 6.22 -13.80 36.46
CA ASP A 19 5.98 -12.41 36.12
C ASP A 19 5.34 -12.14 34.73
N GLY A 20 4.03 -12.38 34.63
CA GLY A 20 3.23 -11.95 33.48
C GLY A 20 3.27 -10.42 33.25
N SER A 21 3.69 -9.64 34.27
CA SER A 21 3.87 -8.19 34.17
C SER A 21 5.06 -7.82 33.27
N ALA A 22 6.13 -8.61 33.27
CA ALA A 22 7.31 -8.36 32.46
C ALA A 22 7.04 -8.62 30.96
N MET A 23 6.30 -9.70 30.64
CA MET A 23 5.88 -10.03 29.28
C MET A 23 4.87 -8.99 28.73
N ASP A 24 3.90 -8.56 29.54
CA ASP A 24 2.89 -7.54 29.17
C ASP A 24 3.51 -6.14 28.96
N LYS A 25 4.52 -5.77 29.77
CA LYS A 25 5.26 -4.50 29.61
C LYS A 25 6.18 -4.49 28.39
N THR A 26 6.77 -5.62 28.02
CA THR A 26 7.61 -5.71 26.82
C THR A 26 6.78 -5.70 25.55
N ASP A 27 5.62 -6.38 25.53
CA ASP A 27 4.69 -6.35 24.39
C ASP A 27 4.09 -4.95 24.20
N SER A 28 3.65 -4.30 25.28
CA SER A 28 3.11 -2.94 25.23
C SER A 28 4.14 -1.86 24.84
N ARG A 29 5.44 -2.02 25.14
CA ARG A 29 6.50 -1.13 24.64
C ARG A 29 6.81 -1.36 23.16
N ARG A 30 6.81 -2.61 22.69
CA ARG A 30 6.97 -2.96 21.26
C ARG A 30 5.82 -2.40 20.42
N ASP A 31 4.59 -2.49 20.95
CA ASP A 31 3.38 -1.95 20.32
C ASP A 31 3.41 -0.42 20.19
N ARG A 32 3.91 0.31 21.21
CA ARG A 32 4.06 1.77 21.14
C ARG A 32 5.13 2.22 20.15
N ALA A 33 6.23 1.48 20.01
CA ALA A 33 7.27 1.78 19.02
C ALA A 33 6.77 1.60 17.57
N GLY A 34 5.93 0.59 17.32
CA GLY A 34 5.30 0.35 16.02
C GLY A 34 4.23 1.38 15.61
N CYS A 35 3.78 2.21 16.55
CA CYS A 35 2.70 3.18 16.38
C CYS A 35 3.18 4.62 16.11
N ARG A 36 4.50 4.87 16.07
CA ARG A 36 5.03 6.20 15.74
C ARG A 36 4.72 6.57 14.29
N ARG A 37 4.14 7.75 14.11
CA ARG A 37 3.92 8.34 12.78
C ARG A 37 5.26 8.62 12.11
N LEU A 38 5.29 8.45 10.78
CA LEU A 38 6.49 8.78 10.01
C LEU A 38 6.72 10.30 9.98
N PRO A 39 7.97 10.77 10.04
CA PRO A 39 8.30 12.18 9.87
C PRO A 39 8.01 12.63 8.43
N ALA A 40 7.79 13.93 8.25
CA ALA A 40 7.36 14.52 6.98
C ALA A 40 8.28 14.16 5.81
N GLY A 41 9.60 14.27 5.99
CA GLY A 41 10.59 13.96 4.95
C GLY A 41 10.50 12.51 4.46
N ILE A 42 10.32 11.54 5.37
CA ILE A 42 10.18 10.13 5.01
C ILE A 42 8.86 9.89 4.27
N VAL A 43 7.76 10.53 4.69
CA VAL A 43 6.47 10.43 3.99
C VAL A 43 6.61 10.90 2.55
N ILE A 44 7.19 12.07 2.33
CA ILE A 44 7.40 12.62 0.98
C ILE A 44 8.33 11.71 0.18
N LEU A 45 9.45 11.28 0.75
CA LEU A 45 10.40 10.39 0.08
C LEU A 45 9.74 9.08 -0.40
N LEU A 46 8.96 8.43 0.46
CA LEU A 46 8.26 7.19 0.11
C LEU A 46 7.22 7.41 -1.00
N CYS A 47 6.51 8.54 -0.96
CA CYS A 47 5.58 8.91 -2.02
C CYS A 47 6.31 9.16 -3.36
N LEU A 48 7.37 9.96 -3.37
CA LEU A 48 8.14 10.23 -4.58
C LEU A 48 8.78 8.97 -5.16
N LEU A 49 9.31 8.09 -4.28
CA LEU A 49 9.84 6.79 -4.68
C LEU A 49 8.78 5.95 -5.40
N SER A 50 7.56 5.89 -4.88
CA SER A 50 6.47 5.16 -5.52
C SER A 50 6.11 5.74 -6.89
N GLY A 51 5.98 7.06 -7.00
CA GLY A 51 5.76 7.73 -8.29
C GLY A 51 6.86 7.43 -9.31
N GLY A 52 8.13 7.44 -8.89
CA GLY A 52 9.27 7.09 -9.73
C GLY A 52 9.25 5.62 -10.18
N LEU A 53 8.96 4.68 -9.27
CA LEU A 53 8.84 3.25 -9.61
C LEU A 53 7.71 3.00 -10.63
N LEU A 54 6.60 3.73 -10.52
CA LEU A 54 5.50 3.64 -11.48
C LEU A 54 5.91 4.11 -12.88
N ILE A 55 6.77 5.13 -13.03
CA ILE A 55 7.28 5.55 -14.35
C ILE A 55 7.96 4.37 -15.06
N LEU A 56 8.74 3.57 -14.32
CA LEU A 56 9.45 2.41 -14.87
C LEU A 56 8.52 1.30 -15.37
N CYS A 57 7.27 1.27 -14.90
CA CYS A 57 6.29 0.27 -15.30
C CYS A 57 5.74 0.52 -16.73
N PHE A 58 5.91 1.73 -17.27
CA PHE A 58 5.35 2.15 -18.55
C PHE A 58 6.45 2.47 -19.57
N PRO A 59 6.09 2.66 -20.86
CA PRO A 59 7.06 3.07 -21.88
C PRO A 59 7.85 4.32 -21.47
N PRO A 60 9.16 4.38 -21.76
CA PRO A 60 9.92 3.45 -22.60
C PRO A 60 10.49 2.22 -21.85
N TYR A 61 10.38 2.15 -20.52
CA TYR A 61 11.05 1.12 -19.72
C TYR A 61 10.32 -0.22 -19.67
N CYS A 62 8.99 -0.18 -19.69
CA CYS A 62 8.10 -1.35 -19.78
C CYS A 62 8.37 -2.44 -18.72
N GLN A 63 8.81 -2.06 -17.53
CA GLN A 63 9.10 -3.00 -16.43
C GLN A 63 7.83 -3.27 -15.60
N GLY A 64 6.80 -3.82 -16.23
CA GLY A 64 5.48 -4.00 -15.60
C GLY A 64 5.47 -4.87 -14.35
N TRP A 65 6.46 -5.76 -14.17
CA TRP A 65 6.63 -6.54 -12.95
C TRP A 65 6.80 -5.65 -11.69
N LEU A 66 7.36 -4.43 -11.83
CA LEU A 66 7.49 -3.48 -10.71
C LEU A 66 6.14 -3.01 -10.18
N ALA A 67 5.07 -3.01 -10.98
CA ALA A 67 3.75 -2.53 -10.57
C ALA A 67 3.24 -3.27 -9.31
N TRP A 68 3.61 -4.53 -9.14
CA TRP A 68 3.26 -5.38 -7.99
C TRP A 68 3.91 -4.92 -6.67
N VAL A 69 4.94 -4.09 -6.71
CA VAL A 69 5.60 -3.56 -5.49
C VAL A 69 5.72 -2.04 -5.46
N ALA A 70 5.48 -1.37 -6.59
CA ALA A 70 5.68 0.07 -6.76
C ALA A 70 4.81 0.92 -5.83
N LEU A 71 3.63 0.44 -5.43
CA LEU A 71 2.72 1.18 -4.54
C LEU A 71 2.98 0.94 -3.05
N VAL A 72 3.79 -0.06 -2.68
CA VAL A 72 4.11 -0.37 -1.28
C VAL A 72 4.63 0.86 -0.51
N PRO A 73 5.61 1.64 -1.03
CA PRO A 73 6.10 2.83 -0.33
C PRO A 73 5.01 3.88 -0.10
N TRP A 74 4.21 4.17 -1.13
CA TRP A 74 3.12 5.14 -1.07
C TRP A 74 2.04 4.71 -0.07
N LEU A 75 1.53 3.48 -0.18
CA LEU A 75 0.54 2.93 0.74
C LEU A 75 1.03 2.98 2.20
N ARG A 76 2.32 2.67 2.41
CA ARG A 76 2.95 2.77 3.73
C ARG A 76 2.94 4.19 4.27
N ALA A 77 3.27 5.17 3.44
CA ALA A 77 3.18 6.59 3.78
C ALA A 77 1.74 7.00 4.09
N VAL A 78 0.75 6.47 3.34
CA VAL A 78 -0.67 6.76 3.54
C VAL A 78 -1.18 6.36 4.93
N ILE A 79 -0.82 5.16 5.38
CA ILE A 79 -1.30 4.62 6.66
C ILE A 79 -0.54 5.17 7.87
N ARG A 80 0.75 5.52 7.71
CA ARG A 80 1.63 5.94 8.82
C ARG A 80 1.83 7.45 8.93
N GLY A 81 1.60 8.19 7.85
CA GLY A 81 1.88 9.61 7.77
C GLY A 81 0.84 10.47 8.48
N ARG A 82 1.27 11.68 8.86
CA ARG A 82 0.33 12.76 9.27
C ARG A 82 -0.46 13.19 8.04
N ARG A 83 -1.75 13.51 8.22
CA ARG A 83 -2.72 13.76 7.13
C ARG A 83 -2.20 14.78 6.11
N VAL A 84 -1.73 15.94 6.57
CA VAL A 84 -1.23 17.02 5.69
C VAL A 84 -0.10 16.56 4.78
N TRP A 85 0.94 15.92 5.34
CA TRP A 85 2.10 15.44 4.58
C TRP A 85 1.77 14.25 3.69
N THR A 86 0.79 13.44 4.09
CA THR A 86 0.32 12.32 3.28
C THR A 86 -0.41 12.82 2.04
N LEU A 87 -1.33 13.78 2.18
CA LEU A 87 -2.08 14.33 1.06
C LEU A 87 -1.14 15.06 0.09
N LEU A 88 -0.23 15.88 0.62
CA LEU A 88 0.80 16.54 -0.19
C LEU A 88 1.70 15.53 -0.90
N GLY A 89 2.29 14.58 -0.16
CA GLY A 89 3.17 13.56 -0.73
C GLY A 89 2.46 12.70 -1.77
N THR A 90 1.20 12.33 -1.52
CA THR A 90 0.39 11.55 -2.47
C THR A 90 0.11 12.31 -3.76
N TRP A 91 -0.26 13.59 -3.66
CA TRP A 91 -0.43 14.43 -4.85
C TRP A 91 0.91 14.58 -5.61
N LEU A 92 2.02 14.77 -4.91
CA LEU A 92 3.36 14.80 -5.53
C LEU A 92 3.76 13.46 -6.18
N SER A 93 3.36 12.32 -5.60
CA SER A 93 3.59 11.00 -6.20
C SER A 93 2.88 10.87 -7.54
N GLY A 94 1.60 11.27 -7.59
CA GLY A 94 0.86 11.34 -8.85
C GLY A 94 1.55 12.29 -9.83
N LEU A 95 2.04 13.43 -9.35
CA LEU A 95 2.59 14.47 -10.21
C LEU A 95 3.86 13.97 -10.89
N VAL A 96 4.74 13.32 -10.12
CA VAL A 96 5.96 12.67 -10.63
C VAL A 96 5.60 11.59 -11.64
N PHE A 97 4.68 10.69 -11.29
CA PHE A 97 4.27 9.59 -12.16
C PHE A 97 3.71 10.09 -13.49
N PHE A 98 2.69 10.95 -13.46
CA PHE A 98 2.04 11.46 -14.66
C PHE A 98 2.95 12.39 -15.47
N ALA A 99 3.83 13.18 -14.84
CA ALA A 99 4.78 14.00 -15.57
C ALA A 99 5.80 13.14 -16.35
N GLY A 100 6.25 12.03 -15.76
CA GLY A 100 7.10 11.05 -16.45
C GLY A 100 6.36 10.34 -17.57
N LEU A 101 5.15 9.83 -17.27
CA LEU A 101 4.31 9.09 -18.21
C LEU A 101 3.89 9.93 -19.41
N MET A 102 3.57 11.21 -19.21
CA MET A 102 3.16 12.14 -20.27
C MET A 102 4.30 12.98 -20.83
N SER A 103 5.54 12.61 -20.54
CA SER A 103 6.70 13.38 -20.99
C SER A 103 6.81 13.46 -22.53
N TRP A 104 6.13 12.57 -23.26
CA TRP A 104 6.00 12.61 -24.72
C TRP A 104 5.15 13.78 -25.24
N LEU A 105 4.32 14.41 -24.39
CA LEU A 105 3.52 15.59 -24.80
C LEU A 105 4.36 16.83 -25.14
N ARG A 106 5.66 16.82 -24.81
CA ARG A 106 6.63 17.84 -25.27
C ARG A 106 6.67 17.97 -26.79
N LEU A 107 6.25 16.94 -27.52
CA LEU A 107 6.19 16.95 -28.98
C LEU A 107 5.09 17.87 -29.55
N PHE A 108 4.07 18.21 -28.76
CA PHE A 108 2.88 18.94 -29.23
C PHE A 108 2.96 20.47 -29.08
N GLY A 109 4.09 21.02 -28.62
CA GLY A 109 4.26 22.47 -28.54
C GLY A 109 5.72 22.90 -28.29
N PRO A 110 6.26 23.86 -29.06
CA PRO A 110 7.61 24.38 -28.83
C PRO A 110 7.71 25.09 -27.48
N GLY A 111 8.82 24.84 -26.77
CA GLY A 111 9.16 25.55 -25.53
C GLY A 111 8.17 25.33 -24.39
N VAL A 112 7.74 26.43 -23.76
CA VAL A 112 6.99 26.44 -22.49
C VAL A 112 5.63 25.74 -22.55
N TRP A 113 4.96 25.70 -23.71
CA TRP A 113 3.59 25.22 -23.84
C TRP A 113 3.46 23.71 -23.66
N GLY A 114 4.41 22.91 -24.17
CA GLY A 114 4.43 21.47 -23.94
C GLY A 114 4.64 21.11 -22.47
N TYR A 115 5.56 21.80 -21.79
CA TYR A 115 5.78 21.63 -20.34
C TYR A 115 4.58 22.10 -19.51
N PHE A 116 3.94 23.19 -19.91
CA PHE A 116 2.72 23.67 -19.27
C PHE A 116 1.58 22.65 -19.37
N LEU A 117 1.37 22.05 -20.55
CA LEU A 117 0.36 21.00 -20.73
C LEU A 117 0.65 19.78 -19.85
N ILE A 118 1.91 19.31 -19.81
CA ILE A 118 2.32 18.21 -18.94
C ILE A 118 2.03 18.54 -17.48
N LEU A 119 2.40 19.73 -17.03
CA LEU A 119 2.21 20.14 -15.64
C LEU A 119 0.73 20.18 -15.27
N VAL A 120 -0.11 20.80 -16.10
CA VAL A 120 -1.55 20.93 -15.85
C VAL A 120 -2.22 19.57 -15.84
N LEU A 121 -2.02 18.74 -16.87
CA LEU A 121 -2.62 17.41 -16.93
C LEU A 121 -2.15 16.53 -15.78
N SER A 122 -0.84 16.53 -15.49
CA SER A 122 -0.31 15.75 -14.37
C SER A 122 -0.86 16.23 -13.03
N ALA A 123 -0.97 17.53 -12.81
CA ALA A 123 -1.52 18.09 -11.56
C ALA A 123 -2.98 17.71 -11.33
N VAL A 124 -3.80 17.70 -12.39
CA VAL A 124 -5.20 17.29 -12.35
C VAL A 124 -5.30 15.78 -12.09
N GLU A 125 -4.59 14.96 -12.86
CA GLU A 125 -4.59 13.49 -12.71
C GLU A 125 -4.08 13.04 -11.33
N SER A 126 -3.16 13.81 -10.74
CA SER A 126 -2.62 13.55 -9.39
C SER A 126 -3.67 13.66 -8.28
N LEU A 127 -4.80 14.33 -8.53
CA LEU A 127 -5.90 14.37 -7.55
C LEU A 127 -6.49 12.99 -7.30
N ALA A 128 -6.44 12.09 -8.30
CA ALA A 128 -6.90 10.71 -8.16
C ALA A 128 -6.11 9.95 -7.07
N PHE A 129 -4.78 10.14 -7.03
CA PHE A 129 -3.93 9.56 -5.99
C PHE A 129 -4.36 10.07 -4.61
N ALA A 130 -4.60 11.38 -4.46
CA ALA A 130 -4.99 11.98 -3.19
C ALA A 130 -6.35 11.48 -2.70
N ALA A 131 -7.30 11.31 -3.62
CA ALA A 131 -8.62 10.77 -3.34
C ALA A 131 -8.55 9.28 -2.94
N ALA A 132 -7.71 8.48 -3.61
CA ALA A 132 -7.44 7.08 -3.23
C ALA A 132 -6.83 7.00 -1.82
N ALA A 133 -5.84 7.84 -1.51
CA ALA A 133 -5.26 7.90 -0.17
C ALA A 133 -6.30 8.24 0.90
N LEU A 134 -7.24 9.15 0.63
CA LEU A 134 -8.31 9.47 1.57
C LEU A 134 -9.21 8.26 1.84
N ALA A 135 -9.66 7.56 0.79
CA ALA A 135 -10.48 6.36 0.92
C ALA A 135 -9.77 5.27 1.76
N ILE A 136 -8.48 5.03 1.49
CA ILE A 136 -7.65 4.07 2.22
C ILE A 136 -7.52 4.47 3.70
N ARG A 137 -7.29 5.75 3.99
CA ARG A 137 -7.19 6.23 5.39
C ARG A 137 -8.50 6.10 6.14
N LEU A 138 -9.64 6.29 5.47
CA LEU A 138 -10.95 6.08 6.08
C LEU A 138 -11.20 4.60 6.36
N ALA A 139 -10.75 3.70 5.48
CA ALA A 139 -10.89 2.26 5.66
C ALA A 139 -9.90 1.65 6.66
N HIS A 140 -8.71 2.25 6.83
CA HIS A 140 -7.61 1.72 7.65
C HIS A 140 -8.01 1.35 9.09
N PRO A 141 -8.75 2.18 9.86
CA PRO A 141 -9.19 1.86 11.22
C PRO A 141 -10.18 0.68 11.30
N ARG A 142 -10.85 0.35 10.19
CA ARG A 142 -11.83 -0.75 10.12
C ARG A 142 -11.16 -2.13 9.99
N GLY A 143 -9.84 -2.17 9.83
CA GLY A 143 -9.05 -3.39 9.77
C GLY A 143 -8.38 -3.63 8.41
N ALA A 144 -7.50 -4.64 8.37
CA ALA A 144 -6.67 -4.93 7.19
C ALA A 144 -7.50 -5.22 5.95
N TRP A 145 -8.55 -6.05 6.09
CA TRP A 145 -9.43 -6.42 4.98
C TRP A 145 -10.14 -5.21 4.38
N ALA A 146 -10.75 -4.38 5.23
CA ALA A 146 -11.40 -3.16 4.78
C ALA A 146 -10.41 -2.24 4.05
N MET A 147 -9.19 -2.09 4.56
CA MET A 147 -8.15 -1.29 3.92
C MET A 147 -7.71 -1.83 2.56
N ILE A 148 -7.49 -3.15 2.45
CA ILE A 148 -7.03 -3.81 1.22
C ILE A 148 -8.07 -3.69 0.12
N ILE A 149 -9.33 -4.04 0.43
CA ILE A 149 -10.43 -3.96 -0.54
C ILE A 149 -10.70 -2.49 -0.90
N ALA A 150 -10.72 -1.59 0.08
CA ALA A 150 -10.89 -0.16 -0.20
C ALA A 150 -9.78 0.39 -1.08
N ALA A 151 -8.53 -0.05 -0.92
CA ALA A 151 -7.43 0.37 -1.79
C ALA A 151 -7.70 -0.04 -3.25
N GLY A 152 -8.01 -1.32 -3.50
CA GLY A 152 -8.30 -1.80 -4.85
C GLY A 152 -9.54 -1.14 -5.46
N CYS A 153 -10.66 -1.09 -4.72
CA CYS A 153 -11.90 -0.47 -5.19
C CYS A 153 -11.73 1.02 -5.46
N ALA A 154 -11.09 1.77 -4.54
CA ALA A 154 -10.83 3.19 -4.73
C ALA A 154 -10.00 3.40 -5.99
N TRP A 155 -8.88 2.68 -6.14
CA TRP A 155 -8.00 2.83 -7.31
C TRP A 155 -8.74 2.59 -8.62
N VAL A 156 -9.45 1.46 -8.74
CA VAL A 156 -10.19 1.12 -9.96
C VAL A 156 -11.33 2.11 -10.23
N THR A 157 -12.04 2.56 -9.20
CA THR A 157 -13.10 3.56 -9.35
C THR A 157 -12.52 4.86 -9.91
N PHE A 158 -11.33 5.26 -9.47
CA PHE A 158 -10.66 6.44 -10.00
C PHE A 158 -10.14 6.23 -11.42
N GLU A 159 -9.52 5.09 -11.73
CA GLU A 159 -9.10 4.77 -13.10
C GLU A 159 -10.28 4.76 -14.07
N TRP A 160 -11.42 4.23 -13.63
CA TRP A 160 -12.65 4.25 -14.39
C TRP A 160 -13.18 5.68 -14.52
N ALA A 161 -13.31 6.44 -13.44
CA ALA A 161 -13.83 7.80 -13.46
C ALA A 161 -13.02 8.74 -14.39
N ARG A 162 -11.68 8.67 -14.35
CA ARG A 162 -10.83 9.49 -15.25
C ARG A 162 -10.89 9.04 -16.71
N SER A 163 -11.34 7.82 -16.97
CA SER A 163 -11.52 7.32 -18.34
C SER A 163 -12.84 7.77 -18.97
N LEU A 164 -13.75 8.39 -18.20
CA LEU A 164 -15.04 8.86 -18.68
C LEU A 164 -14.97 10.27 -19.25
N GLY A 165 -15.94 10.60 -20.12
CA GLY A 165 -16.13 11.94 -20.69
C GLY A 165 -15.32 12.20 -21.96
N ALA A 166 -15.55 13.37 -22.56
CA ALA A 166 -14.93 13.76 -23.83
C ALA A 166 -13.41 13.94 -23.76
N PHE A 167 -12.87 14.10 -22.55
CA PHE A 167 -11.44 14.24 -22.26
C PHE A 167 -10.93 13.10 -21.39
N GLY A 168 -11.56 11.93 -21.43
CA GLY A 168 -11.16 10.78 -20.62
C GLY A 168 -9.70 10.39 -20.87
N LEU A 169 -8.86 10.46 -19.84
CA LEU A 169 -7.45 10.13 -19.90
C LEU A 169 -7.26 8.73 -19.30
N SER A 170 -7.16 7.71 -20.15
CA SER A 170 -6.93 6.31 -19.72
C SER A 170 -5.44 5.95 -19.60
N TRP A 171 -4.55 6.86 -19.98
CA TRP A 171 -3.11 6.63 -19.92
C TRP A 171 -2.64 6.31 -18.50
N GLY A 172 -1.73 5.34 -18.37
CA GLY A 172 -1.18 4.97 -17.06
C GLY A 172 -2.09 4.10 -16.20
N MET A 173 -3.14 3.49 -16.75
CA MET A 173 -3.87 2.43 -16.04
C MET A 173 -2.90 1.31 -15.65
N LEU A 174 -2.88 0.94 -14.37
CA LEU A 174 -1.93 -0.05 -13.83
C LEU A 174 -2.02 -1.38 -14.57
N GLY A 175 -3.23 -1.85 -14.88
CA GLY A 175 -3.44 -3.09 -15.61
C GLY A 175 -2.76 -3.11 -16.99
N LEU A 176 -2.58 -1.95 -17.64
CA LEU A 176 -1.90 -1.87 -18.95
C LEU A 176 -0.40 -2.17 -18.84
N SER A 177 0.22 -1.97 -17.68
CA SER A 177 1.62 -2.37 -17.45
C SER A 177 1.81 -3.89 -17.60
N GLN A 178 0.74 -4.68 -17.48
CA GLN A 178 0.77 -6.14 -17.59
C GLN A 178 0.58 -6.65 -19.03
N ALA A 179 0.38 -5.76 -20.01
CA ALA A 179 0.20 -6.16 -21.42
C ALA A 179 1.34 -7.06 -21.96
N PRO A 180 2.62 -6.87 -21.58
CA PRO A 180 3.71 -7.76 -22.01
C PRO A 180 3.76 -9.14 -21.34
N TYR A 181 2.88 -9.44 -20.36
CA TYR A 181 2.96 -10.63 -19.52
C TYR A 181 1.77 -11.58 -19.77
N PRO A 182 1.92 -12.63 -20.62
CA PRO A 182 0.81 -13.47 -21.07
C PRO A 182 0.00 -14.14 -19.95
N CYS A 183 0.66 -14.52 -18.86
CA CYS A 183 0.01 -15.18 -17.72
C CYS A 183 -1.00 -14.26 -17.03
N VAL A 184 -0.66 -12.99 -16.86
CA VAL A 184 -1.49 -11.99 -16.16
C VAL A 184 -2.47 -11.34 -17.12
N VAL A 185 -2.05 -11.00 -18.34
CA VAL A 185 -2.91 -10.32 -19.32
C VAL A 185 -4.15 -11.16 -19.68
N ARG A 186 -4.05 -12.49 -19.62
CA ARG A 186 -5.19 -13.40 -19.82
C ARG A 186 -6.34 -13.11 -18.85
N TRP A 187 -6.07 -12.60 -17.65
CA TRP A 187 -7.11 -12.24 -16.69
C TRP A 187 -8.03 -11.14 -17.24
N ALA A 188 -7.56 -10.34 -18.18
CA ALA A 188 -8.38 -9.33 -18.85
C ALA A 188 -9.56 -9.93 -19.62
N SER A 189 -9.50 -11.21 -20.05
CA SER A 189 -10.66 -11.85 -20.71
C SER A 189 -11.83 -12.08 -19.75
N TRP A 190 -11.57 -12.16 -18.44
CA TRP A 190 -12.57 -12.42 -17.41
C TRP A 190 -13.00 -11.13 -16.71
N PHE A 191 -12.04 -10.26 -16.38
CA PHE A 191 -12.25 -9.10 -15.51
C PHE A 191 -11.94 -7.75 -16.18
N GLY A 192 -11.50 -7.76 -17.44
CA GLY A 192 -10.96 -6.58 -18.12
C GLY A 192 -9.67 -6.04 -17.49
N VAL A 193 -9.18 -4.94 -18.06
CA VAL A 193 -8.01 -4.20 -17.51
C VAL A 193 -8.23 -3.74 -16.06
N PRO A 194 -9.42 -3.25 -15.65
CA PRO A 194 -9.67 -2.84 -14.26
C PRO A 194 -9.47 -3.97 -13.24
N GLY A 195 -9.81 -5.22 -13.60
CA GLY A 195 -9.58 -6.37 -12.72
C GLY A 195 -8.10 -6.64 -12.45
N ILE A 196 -7.23 -6.41 -13.45
CA ILE A 196 -5.78 -6.52 -13.27
C ILE A 196 -5.27 -5.38 -12.38
N SER A 197 -5.71 -4.13 -12.61
CA SER A 197 -5.38 -3.01 -11.73
C SER A 197 -5.79 -3.29 -10.28
N PHE A 198 -7.00 -3.83 -10.07
CA PHE A 198 -7.49 -4.22 -8.76
C PHE A 198 -6.55 -5.22 -8.08
N ALA A 199 -6.17 -6.29 -8.77
CA ALA A 199 -5.31 -7.34 -8.24
C ALA A 199 -3.93 -6.78 -7.83
N ILE A 200 -3.33 -5.93 -8.67
CA ILE A 200 -2.03 -5.29 -8.37
C ILE A 200 -2.13 -4.45 -7.09
N VAL A 201 -3.17 -3.62 -6.96
CA VAL A 201 -3.32 -2.72 -5.80
C VAL A 201 -3.62 -3.53 -4.54
N VAL A 202 -4.46 -4.56 -4.63
CA VAL A 202 -4.75 -5.48 -3.52
C VAL A 202 -3.48 -6.18 -3.05
N PHE A 203 -2.64 -6.63 -3.96
CA PHE A 203 -1.37 -7.26 -3.63
C PHE A 203 -0.41 -6.29 -2.91
N ASN A 204 -0.23 -5.08 -3.44
CA ASN A 204 0.56 -4.03 -2.77
C ASN A 204 0.02 -3.70 -1.36
N ALA A 205 -1.30 -3.61 -1.22
CA ALA A 205 -1.98 -3.36 0.04
C ALA A 205 -1.82 -4.51 1.04
N ALA A 206 -1.86 -5.75 0.56
CA ALA A 206 -1.63 -6.94 1.36
C ALA A 206 -0.20 -6.97 1.92
N ILE A 207 0.81 -6.63 1.11
CA ILE A 207 2.19 -6.46 1.58
C ILE A 207 2.25 -5.44 2.72
N VAL A 208 1.66 -4.25 2.52
CA VAL A 208 1.69 -3.18 3.53
C VAL A 208 0.97 -3.59 4.82
N ALA A 209 -0.13 -4.33 4.72
CA ALA A 209 -0.86 -4.84 5.88
C ALA A 209 -0.08 -5.91 6.65
N ALA A 210 0.76 -6.69 5.97
CA ALA A 210 1.66 -7.67 6.59
C ALA A 210 2.87 -7.02 7.28
N LEU A 211 3.33 -5.86 6.81
CA LEU A 211 4.52 -5.18 7.36
C LEU A 211 4.35 -4.77 8.84
N PRO A 212 5.42 -4.90 9.67
CA PRO A 212 5.39 -4.52 11.08
C PRO A 212 4.85 -3.11 11.31
N GLY A 213 4.00 -2.93 12.31
CA GLY A 213 3.39 -1.67 12.73
C GLY A 213 2.40 -1.06 11.72
N ALA A 214 1.83 -1.84 10.80
CA ALA A 214 0.63 -1.43 10.06
C ALA A 214 -0.61 -1.19 10.95
N GLY A 215 -0.53 -1.55 12.25
CA GLY A 215 -1.61 -1.42 13.23
C GLY A 215 -2.52 -2.65 13.32
N TYR A 216 -2.27 -3.69 12.52
CA TYR A 216 -3.09 -4.90 12.49
C TYR A 216 -2.52 -6.01 13.39
N ARG A 217 -3.39 -6.78 14.07
CA ARG A 217 -3.06 -7.91 14.96
C ARG A 217 -3.03 -9.26 14.22
N GLY A 218 -2.37 -10.26 14.81
CA GLY A 218 -1.91 -11.53 14.21
C GLY A 218 -2.82 -12.17 13.14
N ARG A 219 -4.09 -12.46 13.46
CA ARG A 219 -5.03 -13.10 12.53
C ARG A 219 -5.30 -12.29 11.25
N ASN A 220 -5.27 -10.96 11.34
CA ASN A 220 -5.44 -10.09 10.17
C ASN A 220 -4.15 -9.97 9.34
N ARG A 221 -2.98 -10.08 9.96
CA ARG A 221 -1.70 -10.12 9.24
C ARG A 221 -1.52 -11.43 8.48
N LEU A 222 -1.84 -12.57 9.11
CA LEU A 222 -1.75 -13.88 8.46
C LEU A 222 -2.61 -13.93 7.18
N ARG A 223 -3.84 -13.40 7.26
CA ARG A 223 -4.73 -13.30 6.11
C ARG A 223 -4.16 -12.42 4.99
N ALA A 224 -3.53 -11.28 5.33
CA ALA A 224 -2.87 -10.44 4.33
C ALA A 224 -1.70 -11.18 3.64
N VAL A 225 -0.93 -11.97 4.39
CA VAL A 225 0.13 -12.83 3.82
C VAL A 225 -0.45 -13.87 2.88
N VAL A 226 -1.57 -14.51 3.24
CA VAL A 226 -2.26 -15.47 2.36
C VAL A 226 -2.73 -14.80 1.06
N ILE A 227 -3.32 -13.60 1.13
CA ILE A 227 -3.73 -12.87 -0.09
C ILE A 227 -2.54 -12.56 -0.98
N ALA A 228 -1.43 -12.07 -0.41
CA ALA A 228 -0.23 -11.81 -1.18
C ALA A 228 0.32 -13.11 -1.80
N ALA A 229 0.32 -14.22 -1.06
CA ALA A 229 0.79 -15.51 -1.56
C ALA A 229 -0.09 -16.12 -2.65
N VAL A 230 -1.41 -15.87 -2.63
CA VAL A 230 -2.36 -16.38 -3.65
C VAL A 230 -2.29 -15.60 -4.97
N LEU A 231 -1.86 -14.33 -4.91
CA LEU A 231 -1.76 -13.46 -6.08
C LEU A 231 -0.38 -13.48 -6.75
N LEU A 232 0.58 -14.20 -6.16
CA LEU A 232 1.90 -14.51 -6.72
C LEU A 232 1.81 -15.71 -7.67
#